data_AF-A0A318Y7K2-F1
#
_entry.id   AF-A0A318Y7K2-F1
#
_cell.length_a   1.000
_cell.length_b   1.000
_cell.length_c   1.000
_cell.angle_alpha   90.00
_cell.angle_beta   90.00
_cell.angle_gamma   90.00
#
_symmetry.space_group_name_H-M   'P 1'
#
loop_
_entity.id
_entity.type
_entity.pdbx_description
1 polymer ?
#
loop_
_entity_poly.entity_id
_entity_poly.type
_entity_poly.pdbx_seq_one_letter_code
_entity_poly.pdbx_strand_id
1 'polypeptide(L)'
;MLQLEPFIPSTDLWPGGIPACLRLESSSKIENHDMAEISKGWLQFVQEEWSVSEGLDEELQQRRRLMERWASASYQNRASLPKSAVQYPMPLLKRVRHAPKQTFCLAPVDRESHATNYTRLVKLLILLYTSLRRGGKSHPMSFEPDPYPQIPAVFPDHTKSSPAPEALIPQYCLESADFRYISMTHSGKVLFPRLNNKIFTVIDQEALNTGQLIMLELPLKPNGTARNSYT
;
A
#
# COMPACT_ATOMS: atom_id res chain seq x y z
N MET A 1 5.15 -22.59 -16.22
CA MET A 1 5.59 -21.18 -16.34
C MET A 1 4.84 -20.36 -15.31
N LEU A 2 5.52 -19.84 -14.27
CA LEU A 2 4.89 -18.86 -13.38
C LEU A 2 4.79 -17.56 -14.18
N GLN A 3 3.59 -17.20 -14.63
CA GLN A 3 3.39 -15.90 -15.26
C GLN A 3 3.55 -14.83 -14.19
N LEU A 4 4.45 -13.89 -14.46
CA LEU A 4 4.65 -12.72 -13.61
C LEU A 4 3.47 -11.79 -13.86
N GLU A 5 2.58 -11.65 -12.88
CA GLU A 5 1.48 -10.69 -12.94
C GLU A 5 1.84 -9.40 -12.21
N PRO A 6 1.54 -8.22 -12.80
CA PRO A 6 1.75 -6.96 -12.11
C PRO A 6 0.87 -6.90 -10.85
N PHE A 7 1.42 -6.34 -9.78
CA PHE A 7 0.72 -6.28 -8.49
C PHE A 7 -0.55 -5.43 -8.54
N ILE A 8 -0.59 -4.46 -9.45
CA ILE A 8 -1.78 -3.70 -9.82
C ILE A 8 -1.99 -3.90 -11.33
N PRO A 9 -3.14 -4.42 -11.77
CA PRO A 9 -3.47 -4.46 -13.19
C PRO A 9 -3.37 -3.07 -13.82
N SER A 10 -2.91 -2.95 -15.06
CA SER A 10 -2.78 -1.65 -15.73
C SER A 10 -4.13 -0.90 -15.84
N THR A 11 -5.23 -1.64 -15.93
CA THR A 11 -6.62 -1.14 -15.90
C THR A 11 -7.01 -0.50 -14.57
N ASP A 12 -6.22 -0.74 -13.53
CA ASP A 12 -6.47 -0.31 -12.16
C ASP A 12 -5.67 0.93 -11.75
N LEU A 13 -4.73 1.36 -12.60
CA LEU A 13 -3.94 2.56 -12.43
C LEU A 13 -4.74 3.79 -12.90
N TRP A 14 -4.77 4.86 -12.09
CA TRP A 14 -5.35 6.11 -12.58
C TRP A 14 -4.53 6.71 -13.74
N PRO A 15 -5.19 7.31 -14.74
CA PRO A 15 -4.53 7.84 -15.91
C PRO A 15 -3.54 8.94 -15.53
N GLY A 16 -2.33 8.89 -16.10
CA GLY A 16 -1.26 9.86 -15.85
C GLY A 16 -0.46 9.65 -14.56
N GLY A 17 -0.67 8.56 -13.81
CA GLY A 17 0.09 8.23 -12.61
C GLY A 17 -0.26 9.08 -11.39
N ILE A 18 0.52 8.93 -10.31
CA ILE A 18 0.30 9.63 -9.04
C ILE A 18 0.42 11.16 -9.26
N PRO A 19 -0.59 11.97 -8.89
CA PRO A 19 -0.51 13.42 -9.02
C PRO A 19 0.67 14.00 -8.20
N ALA A 20 1.49 14.83 -8.84
CA ALA A 20 2.71 15.40 -8.25
C ALA A 20 2.46 16.34 -7.06
N CYS A 21 1.23 16.84 -6.90
CA CYS A 21 0.82 17.65 -5.76
C CYS A 21 0.63 16.83 -4.48
N LEU A 22 0.50 15.51 -4.58
CA LEU A 22 0.29 14.66 -3.41
C LEU A 22 1.59 14.49 -2.63
N ARG A 23 1.51 14.78 -1.33
CA ARG A 23 2.61 14.60 -0.38
C ARG A 23 2.13 13.69 0.74
N LEU A 24 2.98 12.75 1.16
CA LEU A 24 2.69 11.90 2.31
C LEU A 24 2.79 12.72 3.60
N GLU A 25 1.97 12.39 4.59
CA GLU A 25 2.18 12.88 5.94
C GLU A 25 3.43 12.22 6.54
N SER A 26 4.39 13.06 6.92
CA SER A 26 5.70 12.67 7.46
C SER A 26 5.81 12.83 8.97
N SER A 27 4.74 13.33 9.61
CA SER A 27 4.70 13.52 11.06
C SER A 27 4.84 12.18 11.80
N SER A 28 5.45 12.23 12.99
CA SER A 28 5.56 11.10 13.91
C SER A 28 4.22 10.42 14.13
N LYS A 29 4.23 9.10 14.45
CA LYS A 29 3.05 8.24 14.66
C LYS A 29 1.82 9.02 15.14
N ILE A 30 0.89 9.26 14.24
CA ILE A 30 -0.40 9.87 14.53
C ILE A 30 -1.29 8.77 15.12
N GLU A 31 -1.92 9.04 16.26
CA GLU A 31 -2.86 8.08 16.84
C GLU A 31 -4.11 7.95 15.98
N ASN A 32 -4.79 6.79 16.04
CA ASN A 32 -5.95 6.54 15.18
C ASN A 32 -7.09 7.55 15.41
N HIS A 33 -7.28 8.02 16.65
CA HIS A 33 -8.27 9.05 16.97
C HIS A 33 -7.90 10.40 16.35
N ASP A 34 -6.62 10.78 16.42
CA ASP A 34 -6.12 12.00 15.79
C ASP A 34 -6.26 11.93 14.27
N MET A 35 -6.04 10.75 13.66
CA MET A 35 -6.27 10.55 12.23
C MET A 35 -7.74 10.84 11.83
N ALA A 36 -8.71 10.44 12.67
CA ALA A 36 -10.13 10.71 12.38
C ALA A 36 -10.42 12.23 12.40
N GLU A 37 -9.88 12.93 13.40
CA GLU A 37 -10.04 14.37 13.55
C GLU A 37 -9.38 15.15 12.40
N ILE A 38 -8.14 14.84 12.04
CA ILE A 38 -7.42 15.57 10.96
C ILE A 38 -7.95 15.25 9.56
N SER A 39 -8.71 14.16 9.39
CA SER A 39 -9.31 13.75 8.12
C SER A 39 -10.81 14.04 7.99
N LYS A 40 -11.47 14.54 9.04
CA LYS A 40 -12.93 14.74 9.00
C LYS A 40 -13.40 15.66 7.87
N GLY A 41 -12.67 16.75 7.60
CA GLY A 41 -12.97 17.65 6.50
C GLY A 41 -12.88 16.95 5.15
N TRP A 42 -11.85 16.12 4.96
CA TRP A 42 -11.64 15.37 3.72
C TRP A 42 -12.77 14.38 3.48
N LEU A 43 -13.18 13.64 4.52
CA LEU A 43 -14.27 12.67 4.41
C LEU A 43 -15.60 13.36 4.07
N GLN A 44 -15.89 14.50 4.69
CA GLN A 44 -17.07 15.30 4.37
C GLN A 44 -17.05 15.78 2.92
N PHE A 45 -15.90 16.27 2.45
CA PHE A 45 -15.71 16.71 1.07
C PHE A 45 -15.94 15.59 0.07
N VAL A 46 -15.32 14.43 0.29
CA VAL A 46 -15.52 13.26 -0.58
C VAL A 46 -16.97 12.82 -0.56
N GLN A 47 -17.64 12.82 0.60
CA GLN A 47 -19.04 12.42 0.68
C GLN A 47 -19.97 13.33 -0.14
N GLU A 48 -19.71 14.63 -0.18
CA GLU A 48 -20.54 15.60 -0.89
C GLU A 48 -20.21 15.71 -2.39
N GLU A 49 -18.95 15.57 -2.77
CA GLU A 49 -18.48 15.75 -4.15
C GLU A 49 -18.38 14.42 -4.92
N TRP A 50 -18.53 13.28 -4.24
CA TRP A 50 -18.59 11.98 -4.91
C TRP A 50 -19.93 11.79 -5.61
N SER A 51 -19.88 11.24 -6.81
CA SER A 51 -21.03 10.86 -7.63
C SER A 51 -20.78 9.45 -8.14
N VAL A 52 -21.84 8.65 -8.26
CA VAL A 52 -21.69 7.28 -8.79
C VAL A 52 -21.37 7.38 -10.27
N SER A 53 -20.24 6.82 -10.68
CA SER A 53 -19.85 6.68 -12.09
C SER A 53 -20.27 5.31 -12.63
N GLU A 54 -20.58 5.23 -13.93
CA GLU A 54 -20.89 3.96 -14.59
C GLU A 54 -19.62 3.31 -15.19
N GLY A 55 -18.59 4.12 -15.48
CA GLY A 55 -17.31 3.68 -16.05
C GLY A 55 -16.13 3.74 -15.08
N LEU A 56 -15.20 2.79 -15.23
CA LEU A 56 -13.97 2.71 -14.43
C LEU A 56 -13.07 3.94 -14.60
N ASP A 57 -12.92 4.42 -15.83
CA ASP A 57 -12.08 5.57 -16.16
C ASP A 57 -12.65 6.86 -15.55
N GLU A 58 -13.96 7.03 -15.59
CA GLU A 58 -14.65 8.18 -14.97
C GLU A 58 -14.47 8.17 -13.45
N GLU A 59 -14.60 7.00 -12.83
CA GLU A 59 -14.35 6.81 -11.40
C GLU A 59 -12.90 7.15 -11.04
N LEU A 60 -11.92 6.66 -11.82
CA LEU A 60 -10.50 6.96 -11.61
C LEU A 60 -10.20 8.46 -11.77
N GLN A 61 -10.77 9.11 -12.78
CA GLN A 61 -10.66 10.55 -12.99
C GLN A 61 -11.35 11.35 -11.87
N GLN A 62 -12.48 10.87 -11.34
CA GLN A 62 -13.14 11.52 -10.22
C GLN A 62 -12.31 11.42 -8.93
N ARG A 63 -11.75 10.24 -8.61
CA ARG A 63 -10.83 10.07 -7.48
C ARG A 63 -9.64 11.03 -7.58
N ARG A 64 -9.04 11.14 -8.77
CA ARG A 64 -7.95 12.09 -9.04
C ARG A 64 -8.36 13.54 -8.76
N ARG A 65 -9.49 13.99 -9.33
CA ARG A 65 -10.02 15.35 -9.14
C ARG A 65 -10.29 15.68 -7.67
N LEU A 66 -10.81 14.72 -6.90
CA LEU A 66 -11.05 14.91 -5.47
C LEU A 66 -9.74 15.17 -4.73
N MET A 67 -8.73 14.32 -4.94
CA MET A 67 -7.44 14.44 -4.24
C MET A 67 -6.67 15.71 -4.64
N GLU A 68 -6.73 16.11 -5.92
CA GLU A 68 -6.09 17.35 -6.41
C GLU A 68 -6.78 18.61 -5.87
N ARG A 69 -8.12 18.63 -5.80
CA ARG A 69 -8.89 19.80 -5.32
C ARG A 69 -8.86 19.97 -3.80
N TRP A 70 -8.67 18.88 -3.05
CA TRP A 70 -8.83 18.87 -1.60
C TRP A 70 -7.95 19.90 -0.87
N ALA A 71 -6.70 20.10 -1.31
CA ALA A 71 -5.78 21.03 -0.67
C ALA A 71 -6.30 22.49 -0.61
N SER A 72 -7.32 22.83 -1.42
CA SER A 72 -7.95 24.15 -1.48
C SER A 72 -9.36 24.20 -0.85
N ALA A 73 -9.88 23.08 -0.36
CA ALA A 73 -11.26 22.97 0.12
C ALA A 73 -11.37 23.32 1.62
N SER A 74 -12.44 24.03 1.99
CA SER A 74 -12.70 24.46 3.39
C SER A 74 -13.86 23.67 4.02
N TYR A 75 -13.63 22.41 4.38
CA TYR A 75 -14.64 21.53 4.98
C TYR A 75 -14.39 21.20 6.45
N GLN A 76 -13.17 21.42 6.97
CA GLN A 76 -12.73 20.95 8.29
C GLN A 76 -13.62 21.45 9.44
N ASN A 77 -14.05 22.72 9.42
CA ASN A 77 -14.78 23.35 10.53
C ASN A 77 -16.23 22.87 10.67
N ARG A 78 -16.85 22.39 9.59
CA ARG A 78 -18.26 21.96 9.58
C ARG A 78 -18.45 20.45 9.60
N ALA A 79 -17.38 19.70 9.42
CA ALA A 79 -17.43 18.25 9.38
C ALA A 79 -17.56 17.67 10.80
N SER A 80 -18.50 16.75 10.96
CA SER A 80 -18.65 15.93 12.17
C SER A 80 -17.47 14.98 12.33
N LEU A 81 -17.12 14.63 13.57
CA LEU A 81 -16.06 13.66 13.84
C LEU A 81 -16.47 12.25 13.32
N PRO A 82 -15.72 11.65 12.38
CA PRO A 82 -16.00 10.31 11.88
C PRO A 82 -15.52 9.23 12.87
N LYS A 83 -16.08 8.02 12.75
CA LYS A 83 -15.63 6.84 13.52
C LYS A 83 -14.24 6.37 13.13
N SER A 84 -13.80 6.66 11.90
CA SER A 84 -12.47 6.33 11.39
C SER A 84 -12.09 7.28 10.27
N ALA A 85 -10.79 7.46 10.05
CA ALA A 85 -10.25 8.28 8.97
C ALA A 85 -10.51 7.74 7.54
N VAL A 86 -11.18 6.60 7.38
CA VAL A 86 -11.53 6.00 6.07
C VAL A 86 -13.02 5.67 5.99
N GLN A 87 -13.87 6.45 6.67
CA GLN A 87 -15.33 6.27 6.68
C GLN A 87 -15.96 6.82 5.39
N TYR A 88 -15.62 6.22 4.25
CA TYR A 88 -16.19 6.60 2.95
C TYR A 88 -17.54 5.93 2.68
N PRO A 89 -18.37 6.49 1.77
CA PRO A 89 -19.55 5.82 1.25
C PRO A 89 -19.21 4.46 0.63
N MET A 90 -20.05 3.45 0.86
CA MET A 90 -19.85 2.09 0.35
C MET A 90 -19.59 1.99 -1.15
N PRO A 91 -20.27 2.74 -2.05
CA PRO A 91 -19.99 2.69 -3.48
C PRO A 91 -18.52 2.97 -3.84
N LEU A 92 -17.85 3.87 -3.10
CA LEU A 92 -16.44 4.21 -3.30
C LEU A 92 -15.48 3.10 -2.86
N LEU A 93 -15.96 2.18 -2.00
CA LEU A 93 -15.21 1.06 -1.45
C LEU A 93 -15.46 -0.26 -2.20
N LYS A 94 -16.43 -0.31 -3.13
CA LYS A 94 -16.86 -1.55 -3.83
C LYS A 94 -15.80 -2.15 -4.75
N ARG A 95 -14.66 -1.51 -4.94
CA ARG A 95 -13.57 -2.09 -5.72
C ARG A 95 -13.02 -3.31 -4.99
N VAL A 96 -13.37 -4.50 -5.48
CA VAL A 96 -12.87 -5.79 -4.97
C VAL A 96 -11.42 -5.91 -5.43
N ARG A 97 -10.50 -5.40 -4.62
CA ARG A 97 -9.08 -5.68 -4.75
C ARG A 97 -8.60 -6.46 -3.55
N HIS A 98 -7.56 -7.25 -3.74
CA HIS A 98 -6.86 -7.86 -2.61
C HIS A 98 -6.31 -6.76 -1.70
N ALA A 99 -6.27 -7.04 -0.39
CA ALA A 99 -5.56 -6.17 0.53
C ALA A 99 -4.06 -6.16 0.14
N PRO A 100 -3.31 -5.06 0.38
CA PRO A 100 -1.87 -5.10 0.24
C PRO A 100 -1.33 -6.27 1.05
N LYS A 101 -0.57 -7.14 0.39
CA LYS A 101 0.16 -8.20 1.08
C LYS A 101 1.16 -7.55 2.03
N GLN A 102 1.43 -8.24 3.13
CA GLN A 102 2.45 -7.79 4.09
C GLN A 102 3.86 -8.21 3.68
N THR A 103 4.02 -8.90 2.54
CA THR A 103 5.33 -9.30 2.04
C THR A 103 5.45 -9.09 0.54
N PHE A 104 6.61 -8.56 0.14
CA PHE A 104 6.96 -8.24 -1.23
C PHE A 104 8.31 -8.88 -1.57
N CYS A 105 8.42 -9.48 -2.75
CA CYS A 105 9.70 -9.95 -3.28
C CYS A 105 10.01 -9.15 -4.55
N LEU A 106 11.04 -8.30 -4.47
CA LEU A 106 11.51 -7.43 -5.56
C LEU A 106 12.62 -8.08 -6.38
N ALA A 107 13.30 -9.08 -5.81
CA ALA A 107 14.33 -9.83 -6.51
C ALA A 107 13.72 -10.78 -7.56
N PRO A 108 14.37 -10.98 -8.72
CA PRO A 108 13.89 -11.94 -9.71
C PRO A 108 14.01 -13.36 -9.15
N VAL A 109 12.87 -14.05 -9.11
CA VAL A 109 12.72 -15.36 -8.47
C VAL A 109 11.87 -16.29 -9.33
N ASP A 110 12.52 -17.09 -10.16
CA ASP A 110 11.87 -18.17 -10.88
C ASP A 110 12.82 -19.36 -10.99
N ARG A 111 12.23 -20.55 -11.14
CA ARG A 111 12.99 -21.82 -11.13
C ARG A 111 13.85 -22.02 -12.37
N GLU A 112 13.52 -21.36 -13.49
CA GLU A 112 14.11 -21.65 -14.79
C GLU A 112 15.32 -20.74 -15.07
N SER A 113 15.16 -19.44 -14.88
CA SER A 113 16.16 -18.40 -15.12
C SER A 113 16.85 -17.88 -13.85
N HIS A 114 16.23 -18.02 -12.67
CA HIS A 114 16.80 -17.54 -11.40
C HIS A 114 16.78 -18.60 -10.28
N ALA A 115 17.14 -19.85 -10.61
CA ALA A 115 17.07 -21.01 -9.70
C ALA A 115 17.80 -20.82 -8.35
N THR A 116 18.94 -20.10 -8.36
CA THR A 116 19.70 -19.78 -7.13
C THR A 116 18.90 -18.85 -6.22
N ASN A 117 18.30 -17.80 -6.78
CA ASN A 117 17.45 -16.87 -6.05
C ASN A 117 16.19 -17.57 -5.54
N TYR A 118 15.57 -18.41 -6.36
CA TYR A 118 14.44 -19.24 -5.96
C TYR A 118 14.79 -20.12 -4.73
N THR A 119 15.95 -20.78 -4.76
CA THR A 119 16.43 -21.59 -3.63
C THR A 119 16.62 -20.76 -2.36
N ARG A 120 17.23 -19.58 -2.48
CA ARG A 120 17.45 -18.65 -1.36
C ARG A 120 16.15 -18.13 -0.78
N LEU A 121 15.19 -17.78 -1.63
CA LEU A 121 13.86 -17.37 -1.26
C LEU A 121 13.12 -18.46 -0.47
N VAL A 122 13.14 -19.71 -0.94
CA VAL A 122 12.52 -20.83 -0.21
C VAL A 122 13.15 -21.01 1.17
N LYS A 123 14.49 -20.94 1.28
CA LYS A 123 15.18 -20.99 2.58
C LYS A 123 14.75 -19.86 3.51
N LEU A 124 14.69 -18.63 3.01
CA LEU A 124 14.22 -17.46 3.77
C LEU A 124 12.79 -17.64 4.28
N LEU A 125 11.88 -18.14 3.45
CA LEU A 125 10.49 -18.38 3.82
C LEU A 125 10.36 -19.45 4.90
N ILE A 126 11.18 -20.51 4.85
CA ILE A 126 11.24 -21.52 5.92
C ILE A 126 11.72 -20.88 7.23
N LEU A 127 12.75 -20.04 7.18
CA LEU A 127 13.27 -19.34 8.36
C LEU A 127 12.26 -18.33 8.93
N LEU A 128 11.52 -17.62 8.08
CA LEU A 128 10.46 -16.70 8.50
C LEU A 128 9.33 -17.42 9.24
N TYR A 129 8.95 -18.61 8.77
CA TYR A 129 7.93 -19.44 9.40
C TYR A 129 8.33 -19.87 10.81
N THR A 130 9.61 -20.23 11.01
CA THR A 130 10.11 -20.72 12.31
C THR A 130 10.45 -19.60 13.29
N SER A 131 11.03 -18.50 12.81
CA SER A 131 11.53 -17.39 13.64
C SER A 131 10.42 -16.49 14.19
N LEU A 132 9.38 -16.20 13.39
CA LEU A 132 8.39 -15.21 13.80
C LEU A 132 7.40 -15.73 14.86
N ARG A 133 7.38 -17.04 15.19
CA ARG A 133 6.31 -17.74 15.97
C ARG A 133 4.88 -17.29 15.60
N ARG A 134 4.73 -16.67 14.43
CA ARG A 134 3.52 -16.14 13.81
C ARG A 134 3.32 -16.93 12.53
N GLY A 135 3.13 -18.25 12.66
CA GLY A 135 2.52 -19.08 11.63
C GLY A 135 1.03 -18.71 11.42
N GLY A 136 0.72 -17.41 11.40
CA GLY A 136 -0.61 -16.85 11.18
C GLY A 136 -0.68 -16.15 9.83
N LYS A 137 -1.80 -15.45 9.58
CA LYS A 137 -2.20 -14.79 8.30
C LYS A 137 -1.23 -13.75 7.71
N SER A 138 -0.05 -13.56 8.29
CA SER A 138 0.97 -12.59 7.86
C SER A 138 2.19 -13.24 7.20
N HIS A 139 2.32 -14.58 7.26
CA HIS A 139 3.42 -15.27 6.60
C HIS A 139 3.15 -15.37 5.09
N PRO A 140 4.16 -15.24 4.20
CA PRO A 140 3.92 -15.33 2.75
C PRO A 140 3.31 -16.66 2.32
N MET A 141 3.65 -17.75 3.02
CA MET A 141 3.05 -19.09 2.83
C MET A 141 1.79 -19.34 3.69
N SER A 142 1.20 -18.32 4.31
CA SER A 142 -0.02 -18.51 5.11
C SER A 142 -1.26 -18.55 4.20
N PHE A 143 -2.13 -19.54 4.45
CA PHE A 143 -3.36 -19.81 3.72
C PHE A 143 -4.16 -18.54 3.31
N GLU A 144 -4.03 -18.15 2.04
CA GLU A 144 -5.12 -17.57 1.26
C GLU A 144 -5.77 -18.69 0.42
N PRO A 145 -7.11 -18.73 0.28
CA PRO A 145 -7.79 -19.72 -0.55
C PRO A 145 -7.34 -19.61 -2.02
N ASP A 146 -7.34 -20.76 -2.68
CA ASP A 146 -6.83 -21.06 -4.03
C ASP A 146 -7.11 -20.03 -5.16
N PRO A 147 -6.31 -20.04 -6.26
CA PRO A 147 -5.17 -20.92 -6.49
C PRO A 147 -3.81 -20.22 -6.66
N TYR A 148 -2.75 -20.98 -6.37
CA TYR A 148 -1.31 -20.83 -6.69
C TYR A 148 -0.34 -20.49 -5.53
N PRO A 149 0.91 -21.02 -5.59
CA PRO A 149 1.87 -20.92 -4.50
C PRO A 149 2.25 -19.46 -4.24
N GLN A 150 2.02 -19.06 -3.00
CA GLN A 150 1.92 -17.69 -2.48
C GLN A 150 3.27 -16.99 -2.29
N ILE A 151 4.21 -17.14 -3.23
CA ILE A 151 5.32 -16.21 -3.30
C ILE A 151 5.03 -15.28 -4.48
N PRO A 152 4.27 -14.20 -4.27
CA PRO A 152 4.12 -13.19 -5.29
C PRO A 152 5.53 -12.63 -5.55
N ALA A 153 6.10 -12.99 -6.69
CA ALA A 153 7.15 -12.21 -7.33
C ALA A 153 6.49 -10.86 -7.63
N VAL A 154 6.60 -9.92 -6.70
CA VAL A 154 6.08 -8.58 -6.93
C VAL A 154 7.11 -7.91 -7.81
N PHE A 155 6.85 -7.93 -9.11
CA PHE A 155 7.50 -7.02 -10.01
C PHE A 155 6.84 -5.65 -9.81
N PRO A 156 7.54 -4.62 -9.29
CA PRO A 156 7.25 -3.28 -9.78
C PRO A 156 7.44 -3.35 -11.29
N ASP A 157 6.45 -2.89 -12.05
CA ASP A 157 6.55 -2.78 -13.50
C ASP A 157 7.87 -2.07 -13.84
N HIS A 158 8.88 -2.82 -14.27
CA HIS A 158 10.25 -2.33 -14.47
C HIS A 158 10.35 -1.27 -15.59
N THR A 159 9.24 -0.99 -16.28
CA THR A 159 9.15 0.14 -17.22
C THR A 159 9.23 1.50 -16.52
N LYS A 160 9.04 1.54 -15.20
CA LYS A 160 9.31 2.70 -14.34
C LYS A 160 10.23 2.22 -13.21
N SER A 161 11.28 2.98 -12.89
CA SER A 161 12.36 2.59 -11.95
C SER A 161 11.84 1.79 -10.74
N SER A 162 12.52 0.68 -10.38
CA SER A 162 12.19 -0.07 -9.17
C SER A 162 12.15 0.89 -7.98
N PRO A 163 11.00 1.07 -7.30
CA PRO A 163 10.92 2.01 -6.20
C PRO A 163 11.83 1.55 -5.07
N ALA A 164 12.38 2.52 -4.35
CA ALA A 164 13.04 2.24 -3.09
C ALA A 164 12.04 1.49 -2.17
N PRO A 165 12.47 0.53 -1.34
CA PRO A 165 11.59 -0.25 -0.47
C PRO A 165 10.60 0.62 0.32
N GLU A 166 11.05 1.77 0.81
CA GLU A 166 10.25 2.72 1.58
C GLU A 166 9.10 3.33 0.76
N ALA A 167 9.30 3.53 -0.55
CA ALA A 167 8.29 4.09 -1.44
C ALA A 167 7.25 3.06 -1.89
N LEU A 168 7.53 1.75 -1.73
CA LEU A 168 6.71 0.67 -2.27
C LEU A 168 5.25 0.68 -1.78
N ILE A 169 5.04 0.74 -0.45
CA ILE A 169 3.68 0.69 0.12
C ILE A 169 2.89 1.97 -0.18
N PRO A 170 3.46 3.18 0.02
CA PRO A 170 2.75 4.40 -0.36
C PRO A 170 2.41 4.45 -1.85
N GLN A 171 3.36 4.07 -2.72
CA GLN A 171 3.15 4.03 -4.16
C GLN A 171 2.06 3.02 -4.53
N TYR A 172 2.05 1.83 -3.94
CA TYR A 172 0.99 0.84 -4.19
C TYR A 172 -0.41 1.38 -3.91
N CYS A 173 -0.61 2.00 -2.75
CA CYS A 173 -1.90 2.55 -2.39
C CYS A 173 -2.28 3.73 -3.30
N LEU A 174 -1.32 4.59 -3.61
CA LEU A 174 -1.52 5.79 -4.40
C LEU A 174 -1.75 5.48 -5.87
N GLU A 175 -0.95 4.64 -6.52
CA GLU A 175 -1.05 4.32 -7.96
C GLU A 175 -2.44 3.91 -8.42
N SER A 176 -3.23 3.38 -7.49
CA SER A 176 -4.55 2.84 -7.74
C SER A 176 -5.66 3.55 -6.96
N ALA A 177 -5.31 4.67 -6.32
CA ALA A 177 -6.20 5.52 -5.53
C ALA A 177 -7.11 4.72 -4.59
N ASP A 178 -6.56 3.79 -3.82
CA ASP A 178 -7.38 2.89 -3.01
C ASP A 178 -7.87 3.56 -1.72
N PHE A 179 -9.08 4.11 -1.76
CA PHE A 179 -9.71 4.81 -0.63
C PHE A 179 -10.04 3.86 0.54
N ARG A 180 -9.88 2.54 0.40
CA ARG A 180 -9.91 1.64 1.57
C ARG A 180 -8.73 1.87 2.51
N TYR A 181 -7.63 2.40 1.98
CA TYR A 181 -6.38 2.63 2.72
C TYR A 181 -5.98 4.10 2.77
N ILE A 182 -6.39 4.92 1.81
CA ILE A 182 -6.02 6.34 1.72
C ILE A 182 -6.97 7.23 2.51
N SER A 183 -6.41 8.25 3.15
CA SER A 183 -7.13 9.45 3.60
C SER A 183 -6.25 10.68 3.44
N MET A 184 -6.77 11.86 3.75
CA MET A 184 -5.99 13.11 3.69
C MET A 184 -6.17 13.95 4.95
N THR A 185 -5.12 14.68 5.33
CA THR A 185 -5.17 15.71 6.38
C THR A 185 -5.87 16.96 5.86
N HIS A 186 -6.30 17.84 6.77
CA HIS A 186 -6.80 19.17 6.42
C HIS A 186 -5.83 20.02 5.59
N SER A 187 -4.52 19.72 5.60
CA SER A 187 -3.50 20.41 4.80
C SER A 187 -3.22 19.74 3.45
N GLY A 188 -4.01 18.73 3.05
CA GLY A 188 -3.85 18.04 1.78
C GLY A 188 -2.74 16.99 1.74
N LYS A 189 -2.24 16.51 2.88
CA LYS A 189 -1.26 15.41 2.94
C LYS A 189 -1.93 14.05 3.05
N VAL A 190 -1.38 13.03 2.42
CA VAL A 190 -1.93 11.68 2.38
C VAL A 190 -1.58 10.88 3.65
N LEU A 191 -2.57 10.16 4.17
CA LEU A 191 -2.48 9.23 5.30
C LEU A 191 -2.83 7.80 4.86
N PHE A 192 -2.34 6.83 5.62
CA PHE A 192 -2.71 5.41 5.46
C PHE A 192 -3.31 4.79 6.72
N PRO A 193 -4.54 5.17 7.15
CA PRO A 193 -5.04 4.84 8.49
C PRO A 193 -5.14 3.33 8.78
N ARG A 194 -5.51 2.51 7.78
CA ARG A 194 -5.60 1.05 7.93
C ARG A 194 -4.26 0.32 7.85
N LEU A 195 -3.18 1.04 7.54
CA LEU A 195 -1.82 0.49 7.46
C LEU A 195 -0.93 0.98 8.62
N ASN A 196 -1.44 1.88 9.47
CA ASN A 196 -0.75 2.36 10.66
C ASN A 196 -0.34 1.18 11.57
N ASN A 197 0.91 1.17 12.04
CA ASN A 197 1.51 0.11 12.86
C ASN A 197 1.51 -1.29 12.22
N LYS A 198 1.29 -1.41 10.90
CA LYS A 198 1.53 -2.68 10.18
C LYS A 198 2.99 -2.78 9.79
N ILE A 199 3.50 -3.99 9.88
CA ILE A 199 4.85 -4.34 9.44
C ILE A 199 4.73 -4.97 8.06
N PHE A 200 5.54 -4.49 7.13
CA PHE A 200 5.70 -5.04 5.80
C PHE A 200 7.12 -5.56 5.63
N THR A 201 7.27 -6.74 5.06
CA THR A 201 8.55 -7.37 4.76
C THR A 201 8.87 -7.21 3.29
N VAL A 202 10.06 -6.72 2.97
CA VAL A 202 10.56 -6.61 1.60
C VAL A 202 11.78 -7.52 1.43
N ILE A 203 11.74 -8.34 0.39
CA ILE A 203 12.81 -9.27 -0.01
C ILE A 203 13.39 -8.77 -1.32
N ASP A 204 14.52 -8.08 -1.24
CA ASP A 204 15.30 -7.65 -2.40
C ASP A 204 16.48 -8.60 -2.66
N GLN A 205 17.36 -8.23 -3.60
CA GLN A 205 18.48 -9.09 -3.97
C GLN A 205 19.51 -9.22 -2.84
N GLU A 206 19.69 -8.17 -2.03
CA GLU A 206 20.59 -8.19 -0.88
C GLU A 206 20.04 -9.12 0.20
N ALA A 207 18.74 -9.09 0.46
CA ALA A 207 18.06 -10.01 1.37
C ALA A 207 18.25 -11.48 0.95
N LEU A 208 18.13 -11.78 -0.35
CA LEU A 208 18.41 -13.13 -0.86
C LEU A 208 19.88 -13.54 -0.66
N ASN A 209 20.81 -12.61 -0.79
CA ASN A 209 22.25 -12.87 -0.68
C ASN A 209 22.70 -13.07 0.77
N THR A 210 22.15 -12.29 1.69
CA THR A 210 22.64 -12.18 3.08
C THR A 210 21.74 -12.87 4.09
N GLY A 211 20.46 -13.08 3.76
CA GLY A 211 19.44 -13.51 4.70
C GLY A 211 18.79 -12.36 5.48
N GLN A 212 19.21 -11.11 5.28
CA GLN A 212 18.74 -9.95 6.05
C GLN A 212 17.51 -9.32 5.41
N LEU A 213 16.39 -9.28 6.12
CA LEU A 213 15.11 -8.80 5.58
C LEU A 213 14.89 -7.31 5.89
N ILE A 214 14.28 -6.60 4.94
CA ILE A 214 13.84 -5.22 5.14
C ILE A 214 12.45 -5.25 5.78
N MET A 215 12.29 -4.56 6.91
CA MET A 215 11.02 -4.43 7.61
C MET A 215 10.60 -2.95 7.67
N LEU A 216 9.43 -2.67 7.10
CA LEU A 216 8.86 -1.34 6.97
C LEU A 216 7.65 -1.20 7.90
N GLU A 217 7.57 -0.09 8.62
CA GLU A 217 6.43 0.28 9.45
C GLU A 217 5.90 1.65 9.00
N LEU A 218 4.58 1.79 8.87
CA LEU A 218 3.93 3.06 8.53
C LEU A 218 3.35 3.74 9.79
N PRO A 219 3.38 5.09 9.90
CA PRO A 219 3.99 6.04 8.97
C PRO A 219 5.53 5.96 8.97
N LEU A 220 6.12 6.14 7.79
CA LEU A 220 7.57 6.20 7.64
C LEU A 220 8.10 7.37 8.46
N LYS A 221 9.18 7.14 9.23
CA LYS A 221 9.88 8.24 9.89
C LYS A 221 10.36 9.24 8.82
N PRO A 222 10.40 10.54 9.12
CA PRO A 222 10.81 11.58 8.17
C PRO A 222 12.23 11.38 7.60
N ASN A 223 13.05 10.51 8.19
CA ASN A 223 14.39 10.15 7.72
C ASN A 223 14.44 8.84 6.93
N GLY A 224 13.30 8.28 6.50
CA GLY A 224 13.24 7.05 5.70
C GLY A 224 13.82 5.80 6.37
N THR A 225 14.06 5.83 7.69
CA THR A 225 14.65 4.68 8.38
C THR A 225 13.60 3.57 8.53
N ALA A 226 13.59 2.67 7.54
CA ALA A 226 13.19 1.29 7.73
C ALA A 226 13.87 0.78 9.00
N ARG A 227 13.13 0.10 9.87
CA ARG A 227 13.76 -0.53 11.02
C ARG A 227 14.43 -1.78 10.46
N ASN A 228 15.73 -1.73 10.21
CA ASN A 228 16.54 -2.92 10.02
C ASN A 228 16.50 -3.68 11.35
N SER A 229 15.52 -4.58 11.50
CA SER A 229 15.48 -5.49 12.63
C SER A 229 16.37 -6.68 12.31
N TYR A 230 17.49 -6.73 13.03
CA TYR A 230 18.38 -7.88 13.06
C TYR A 230 17.67 -9.06 13.71
N THR A 231 17.60 -10.18 12.97
CA THR A 231 17.36 -11.52 13.51
C THR A 231 18.46 -12.43 13.01
#